data_AF-A0AAN5CN81-F1
#
_entry.id   AF-A0AAN5CN81-F1
#
_cell.length_a   1.000
_cell.length_b   1.000
_cell.length_c   1.000
_cell.angle_alpha   90.00
_cell.angle_beta   90.00
_cell.angle_gamma   90.00
#
_symmetry.space_group_name_H-M   'P 1'
#
loop_
_entity.id
_entity.type
_entity.pdbx_description
1 polymer ?
#
loop_
_entity_poly.entity_id
_entity_poly.type
_entity_poly.pdbx_seq_one_letter_code
_entity_poly.pdbx_strand_id
1 'polypeptide(L)'
;MKILWCIWINESHTQFCALRLRNGPLSILGSLLQLIVANAALAQHALSIYLHRDIFLCRSNIDEKTADWPSIFLAYDIIIFDFGLMRRVLGTEECVANYLDGGYMRSLWCLQQSGALLLAIYCLLFSPRTIWLLWPALLIQSSYSLGLSVLTMATAPKFLDALSGVIDAPLATRFILYFSGFSFNWMLTFVLWHHYWGLEKRRKEDRSREQGEEQVE
;
A
#
# COMPACT_ATOMS: atom_id res chain seq x y z
N MET A 1 2.19 12.87 -15.39
CA MET A 1 2.21 13.93 -14.37
C MET A 1 3.64 14.15 -13.86
N LYS A 2 4.07 15.40 -13.63
CA LYS A 2 5.33 15.71 -12.93
C LYS A 2 4.99 15.82 -11.44
N ILE A 3 5.53 14.93 -10.61
CA ILE A 3 5.20 14.89 -9.17
C ILE A 3 6.28 15.60 -8.35
N LEU A 4 7.56 15.36 -8.69
CA LEU A 4 8.73 16.00 -8.10
C LEU A 4 9.68 16.43 -9.23
N TRP A 5 10.67 17.27 -8.91
CA TRP A 5 11.69 17.73 -9.88
C TRP A 5 12.38 16.58 -10.62
N CYS A 6 12.40 15.39 -10.00
CA CYS A 6 13.09 14.20 -10.48
C CYS A 6 12.18 13.01 -10.87
N ILE A 7 10.85 13.11 -10.75
CA ILE A 7 9.93 11.99 -11.06
C ILE A 7 8.92 12.42 -12.11
N TRP A 8 9.02 11.80 -13.29
CA TRP A 8 8.06 11.99 -14.37
C TRP A 8 7.35 10.67 -14.70
N ILE A 9 6.05 10.63 -14.41
CA ILE A 9 5.22 9.47 -14.72
C ILE A 9 4.45 9.78 -16.01
N ASN A 10 4.74 9.02 -17.05
CA ASN A 10 4.05 9.07 -18.33
C ASN A 10 3.20 7.80 -18.51
N GLU A 11 2.29 7.77 -19.48
CA GLU A 11 1.35 6.65 -19.68
C GLU A 11 2.05 5.29 -19.91
N SER A 12 3.20 5.30 -20.60
CA SER A 12 3.96 4.09 -20.96
C SER A 12 5.19 3.84 -20.10
N HIS A 13 5.77 4.89 -19.51
CA HIS A 13 7.02 4.82 -18.79
C HIS A 13 7.04 5.75 -17.58
N THR A 14 7.71 5.30 -16.53
CA THR A 14 8.03 6.09 -15.35
C THR A 14 9.53 6.40 -15.37
N GLN A 15 9.87 7.68 -15.25
CA GLN A 15 11.25 8.14 -15.21
C GLN A 15 11.61 8.58 -13.79
N PHE A 16 12.66 7.97 -13.25
CA PHE A 16 13.32 8.39 -12.01
C PHE A 16 14.67 9.02 -12.34
N CYS A 17 14.78 10.34 -12.24
CA CYS A 17 15.94 11.15 -12.63
C CYS A 17 16.39 10.91 -14.09
N ALA A 18 17.10 9.80 -14.33
CA ALA A 18 17.64 9.37 -15.62
C ALA A 18 17.19 7.94 -16.04
N LEU A 19 16.62 7.15 -15.12
CA LEU A 19 16.20 5.77 -15.38
C LEU A 19 14.78 5.74 -15.93
N ARG A 20 14.61 5.26 -17.17
CA ARG A 20 13.30 5.08 -17.82
C ARG A 20 12.82 3.64 -17.65
N LEU A 21 11.88 3.44 -16.76
CA LEU A 21 11.28 2.13 -16.49
C LEU A 21 9.92 2.02 -17.20
N ARG A 22 9.60 0.82 -17.69
CA ARG A 22 8.27 0.53 -18.28
C ARG A 22 7.24 0.36 -17.16
N ASN A 23 6.04 0.91 -17.35
CA ASN A 23 4.99 0.85 -16.32
C ASN A 23 4.45 -0.56 -16.08
N GLY A 24 4.45 -1.43 -17.09
CA GLY A 24 4.00 -2.82 -16.96
C GLY A 24 4.77 -3.61 -15.89
N PRO A 25 6.09 -3.83 -16.03
CA PRO A 25 6.86 -4.56 -15.02
C PRO A 25 6.87 -3.87 -13.65
N LEU A 26 6.84 -2.53 -13.61
CA LEU A 26 6.71 -1.78 -12.35
C LEU A 26 5.37 -2.05 -11.65
N SER A 27 4.27 -2.09 -12.40
CA SER A 27 2.94 -2.39 -11.85
C SER A 27 2.87 -3.81 -11.31
N ILE A 28 3.48 -4.77 -12.02
CA ILE A 28 3.54 -6.18 -11.57
C ILE A 28 4.40 -6.29 -10.30
N LEU A 29 5.62 -5.75 -10.31
CA LEU A 29 6.53 -5.81 -9.17
C LEU A 29 5.92 -5.10 -7.95
N GLY A 30 5.36 -3.92 -8.14
CA GLY A 30 4.71 -3.17 -7.08
C GLY A 30 3.48 -3.90 -6.51
N SER A 31 2.66 -4.52 -7.37
CA SER A 31 1.52 -5.32 -6.93
C SER A 31 1.96 -6.58 -6.17
N LEU A 32 3.06 -7.22 -6.58
CA LEU A 32 3.64 -8.37 -5.87
C LEU A 32 4.16 -7.97 -4.48
N LEU A 33 4.90 -6.86 -4.39
CA LEU A 33 5.38 -6.33 -3.10
C LEU A 33 4.20 -5.99 -2.18
N GLN A 34 3.17 -5.31 -2.70
CA GLN A 34 2.00 -4.97 -1.91
C GLN A 34 1.19 -6.21 -1.50
N LEU A 35 1.17 -7.25 -2.33
CA LEU A 35 0.54 -8.53 -2.01
C LEU A 35 1.26 -9.24 -0.87
N ILE A 36 2.60 -9.18 -0.84
CA ILE A 36 3.39 -9.72 0.29
C ILE A 36 3.03 -8.98 1.58
N VAL A 37 2.98 -7.65 1.56
CA VAL A 37 2.60 -6.84 2.73
C VAL A 37 1.18 -7.16 3.20
N ALA A 38 0.21 -7.22 2.28
CA ALA A 38 -1.19 -7.54 2.61
C ALA A 38 -1.34 -8.95 3.19
N ASN A 39 -0.63 -9.95 2.65
CA ASN A 39 -0.65 -11.31 3.17
C ASN A 39 0.08 -11.44 4.51
N ALA A 40 1.16 -10.70 4.74
CA ALA A 40 1.80 -10.64 6.04
C ALA A 40 0.84 -10.08 7.10
N ALA A 41 0.09 -9.02 6.79
CA ALA A 41 -0.94 -8.47 7.67
C ALA A 41 -2.11 -9.45 7.91
N LEU A 42 -2.57 -10.16 6.87
CA LEU A 42 -3.54 -11.26 7.05
C LEU A 42 -3.02 -12.36 7.96
N ALA A 43 -1.74 -12.70 7.86
CA ALA A 43 -1.11 -13.67 8.76
C ALA A 43 -1.07 -13.17 10.21
N GLN A 44 -0.93 -11.85 10.45
CA GLN A 44 -1.06 -11.27 11.80
C GLN A 44 -2.46 -11.52 12.38
N HIS A 45 -3.51 -11.29 11.59
CA HIS A 45 -4.89 -11.57 12.01
C HIS A 45 -5.12 -13.06 12.25
N ALA A 46 -4.66 -13.93 11.36
CA ALA A 46 -4.79 -15.38 11.53
C ALA A 46 -4.07 -15.89 12.79
N LEU A 47 -2.87 -15.38 13.06
CA LEU A 47 -2.10 -15.71 14.24
C LEU A 47 -2.76 -15.21 15.53
N SER A 48 -3.27 -13.98 15.52
CA SER A 48 -4.03 -13.41 16.65
C SER A 48 -5.24 -14.26 16.99
N ILE A 49 -6.01 -14.67 15.97
CA ILE A 49 -7.20 -15.53 16.17
C ILE A 49 -6.78 -16.89 16.74
N TYR A 50 -5.69 -17.47 16.24
CA TYR A 50 -5.20 -18.77 16.69
C TYR A 50 -4.72 -18.75 18.14
N LEU A 51 -3.94 -17.74 18.54
CA LEU A 51 -3.33 -17.67 19.88
C LEU A 51 -4.24 -17.07 20.94
N HIS A 52 -4.97 -16.00 20.59
CA HIS A 52 -5.68 -15.17 21.57
C HIS A 52 -7.20 -15.21 21.42
N ARG A 53 -7.72 -15.86 20.35
CA ARG A 53 -9.16 -15.84 19.98
C ARG A 53 -9.73 -14.45 19.72
N ASP A 54 -8.85 -13.47 19.51
CA ASP A 54 -9.18 -12.09 19.13
C ASP A 54 -8.71 -11.84 17.70
N ILE A 55 -9.44 -10.99 16.96
CA ILE A 55 -9.16 -10.72 15.54
C ILE A 55 -7.84 -9.97 15.34
N PHE A 56 -7.49 -9.07 16.25
CA PHE A 56 -6.22 -8.36 16.20
C PHE A 56 -5.79 -7.84 17.57
N LEU A 57 -5.17 -8.70 18.38
CA LEU A 57 -4.59 -8.29 19.66
C LEU A 57 -3.17 -7.78 19.44
N CYS A 58 -3.03 -6.49 19.13
CA CYS A 58 -1.73 -5.83 19.05
C CYS A 58 -1.41 -5.08 20.35
N ARG A 59 -0.36 -5.54 21.05
CA ARG A 59 0.26 -4.83 22.17
C ARG A 59 1.61 -4.29 21.74
N SER A 60 1.69 -2.98 21.54
CA SER A 60 2.93 -2.32 21.11
C SER A 60 3.87 -2.07 22.29
N ASN A 61 3.40 -2.27 23.54
CA ASN A 61 4.23 -2.26 24.76
C ASN A 61 4.87 -3.61 25.07
N ILE A 62 5.81 -4.02 24.21
CA ILE A 62 6.66 -5.18 24.48
C ILE A 62 8.13 -4.77 24.60
N ASP A 63 8.89 -5.53 25.39
CA ASP A 63 10.35 -5.48 25.36
C ASP A 63 10.86 -6.43 24.27
N GLU A 64 11.34 -5.85 23.17
CA GLU A 64 11.83 -6.56 21.99
C GLU A 64 12.97 -7.54 22.32
N LYS A 65 13.69 -7.36 23.44
CA LYS A 65 14.82 -8.22 23.82
C LYS A 65 14.41 -9.52 24.48
N THR A 66 13.23 -9.57 25.09
CA THR A 66 12.75 -10.72 25.89
C THR A 66 11.52 -11.38 25.31
N ALA A 67 10.84 -10.73 24.36
CA ALA A 67 9.59 -11.23 23.79
C ALA A 67 9.81 -12.33 22.75
N ASP A 68 8.88 -13.30 22.72
CA ASP A 68 8.84 -14.32 21.68
C ASP A 68 8.48 -13.72 20.31
N TRP A 69 8.90 -14.40 19.23
CA TRP A 69 8.63 -14.00 17.85
C TRP A 69 7.16 -13.70 17.53
N PRO A 70 6.16 -14.51 17.95
CA PRO A 70 4.74 -14.22 17.71
C PRO A 70 4.29 -12.91 18.36
N SER A 71 4.79 -12.62 19.57
CA SER A 71 4.48 -11.40 20.29
C SER A 71 5.08 -10.17 19.60
N ILE A 72 6.31 -10.28 19.11
CA ILE A 72 6.95 -9.22 18.31
C ILE A 72 6.19 -8.99 16.99
N PHE A 73 5.77 -10.07 16.33
CA PHE A 73 5.04 -9.99 15.08
C PHE A 73 3.65 -9.34 15.26
N LEU A 74 2.96 -9.58 16.37
CA LEU A 74 1.67 -8.96 16.68
C LEU A 74 1.79 -7.54 17.25
N ALA A 75 2.95 -7.14 17.75
CA ALA A 75 3.18 -5.80 18.32
C ALA A 75 3.30 -4.68 17.29
N TYR A 76 3.46 -5.04 16.01
CA TYR A 76 3.58 -4.10 14.89
C TYR A 76 2.36 -4.16 14.00
N ASP A 77 2.04 -3.05 13.34
CA ASP A 77 1.04 -3.05 12.29
C ASP A 77 1.72 -2.94 10.91
N ILE A 78 1.83 -4.08 10.24
CA ILE A 78 2.58 -4.20 8.98
C ILE A 78 1.86 -3.47 7.85
N ILE A 79 0.52 -3.48 7.83
CA ILE A 79 -0.24 -2.86 6.73
C ILE A 79 -0.20 -1.33 6.79
N ILE A 80 0.03 -0.70 7.93
CA ILE A 80 0.26 0.77 7.97
C ILE A 80 1.73 1.15 8.18
N PHE A 81 2.65 0.17 8.15
CA PHE A 81 4.08 0.35 8.42
C PHE A 81 4.34 0.99 9.79
N ASP A 82 3.53 0.66 10.80
CA ASP A 82 3.69 1.14 12.16
C ASP A 82 4.44 0.12 13.01
N PHE A 83 5.76 0.29 13.07
CA PHE A 83 6.67 -0.50 13.88
C PHE A 83 6.90 0.15 15.26
N GLY A 84 5.81 0.49 15.96
CA GLY A 84 5.86 1.16 17.25
C GLY A 84 6.13 2.67 17.17
N LEU A 85 5.82 3.28 16.03
CA LEU A 85 5.87 4.73 15.86
C LEU A 85 4.69 5.39 16.59
N MET A 86 3.47 4.85 16.41
CA MET A 86 2.27 5.44 17.02
C MET A 86 2.32 5.34 18.54
N ARG A 87 2.88 4.28 19.11
CA ARG A 87 3.16 4.20 20.55
C ARG A 87 4.01 5.36 21.03
N ARG A 88 5.09 5.69 20.32
CA ARG A 88 6.02 6.76 20.72
C ARG A 88 5.43 8.15 20.58
N VAL A 89 4.54 8.34 19.60
CA VAL A 89 3.96 9.63 19.21
C VAL A 89 2.65 9.92 19.93
N LEU A 90 1.77 8.92 20.07
CA LEU A 90 0.47 9.02 20.71
C LEU A 90 0.48 8.56 22.17
N GLY A 91 1.51 7.84 22.60
CA GLY A 91 1.58 7.28 23.96
C GLY A 91 0.63 6.10 24.18
N THR A 92 0.22 5.40 23.12
CA THR A 92 -0.71 4.27 23.20
C THR A 92 -0.01 2.96 23.52
N GLU A 93 -0.67 2.12 24.33
CA GLU A 93 -0.18 0.79 24.73
C GLU A 93 -0.49 -0.30 23.68
N GLU A 94 -1.48 -0.02 22.83
CA GLU A 94 -1.96 -0.90 21.76
C GLU A 94 -1.78 -0.23 20.39
N CYS A 95 -1.90 -1.02 19.32
CA CYS A 95 -1.94 -0.46 17.96
C CYS A 95 -3.20 0.40 17.77
N VAL A 96 -3.10 1.42 16.92
CA VAL A 96 -4.24 2.28 16.54
C VAL A 96 -5.42 1.46 15.98
N ALA A 97 -5.16 0.31 15.35
CA ALA A 97 -6.19 -0.65 14.92
C ALA A 97 -7.15 -1.05 16.04
N ASN A 98 -6.58 -1.34 17.21
CA ASN A 98 -7.35 -1.94 18.28
C ASN A 98 -8.34 -0.92 18.86
N TYR A 99 -7.92 0.35 18.94
CA TYR A 99 -8.76 1.45 19.41
C TYR A 99 -9.89 1.84 18.44
N LEU A 100 -9.70 1.70 17.13
CA LEU A 100 -10.69 2.13 16.15
C LEU A 100 -11.79 1.08 15.95
N ASP A 101 -11.39 -0.16 15.75
CA ASP A 101 -12.29 -1.21 15.25
C ASP A 101 -11.92 -2.61 15.75
N GLY A 102 -10.99 -2.75 16.69
CA GLY A 102 -10.46 -4.06 17.12
C GLY A 102 -9.77 -4.83 15.99
N GLY A 103 -9.40 -4.16 14.89
CA GLY A 103 -8.81 -4.75 13.69
C GLY A 103 -9.77 -5.49 12.74
N TYR A 104 -11.08 -5.43 12.93
CA TYR A 104 -12.07 -6.09 12.06
C TYR A 104 -12.08 -5.52 10.63
N MET A 105 -12.13 -4.19 10.49
CA MET A 105 -12.07 -3.51 9.19
C MET A 105 -10.72 -3.76 8.54
N ARG A 106 -9.62 -3.79 9.31
CA ARG A 106 -8.27 -4.09 8.77
C ARG A 106 -8.16 -5.52 8.23
N SER A 107 -8.73 -6.49 8.93
CA SER A 107 -8.75 -7.89 8.46
C SER A 107 -9.52 -8.03 7.14
N LEU A 108 -10.74 -7.47 7.09
CA LEU A 108 -11.56 -7.51 5.88
C LEU A 108 -10.90 -6.76 4.72
N TRP A 109 -10.28 -5.61 5.02
CA TRP A 109 -9.53 -4.84 4.04
C TRP A 109 -8.38 -5.63 3.44
N CYS A 110 -7.54 -6.26 4.27
CA CYS A 110 -6.41 -7.03 3.79
C CYS A 110 -6.86 -8.20 2.92
N LEU A 111 -8.00 -8.83 3.24
CA LEU A 111 -8.58 -9.90 2.44
C LEU A 111 -9.03 -9.39 1.06
N GLN A 112 -9.74 -8.28 1.02
CA GLN A 112 -10.18 -7.64 -0.23
C GLN A 112 -8.99 -7.15 -1.07
N GLN A 113 -7.99 -6.55 -0.43
CA GLN A 113 -6.78 -6.05 -1.07
C GLN A 113 -5.94 -7.20 -1.66
N SER A 114 -5.74 -8.30 -0.92
CA SER A 114 -5.05 -9.48 -1.46
C SER A 114 -5.78 -10.06 -2.67
N GLY A 115 -7.11 -10.18 -2.61
CA GLY A 115 -7.93 -10.63 -3.74
C GLY A 115 -7.82 -9.72 -4.96
N ALA A 116 -7.91 -8.41 -4.75
CA ALA A 116 -7.80 -7.41 -5.82
C ALA A 116 -6.41 -7.41 -6.47
N LEU A 117 -5.33 -7.52 -5.69
CA LEU A 117 -3.96 -7.57 -6.19
C LEU A 117 -3.68 -8.87 -6.97
N LEU A 118 -4.18 -10.01 -6.50
CA LEU A 118 -4.07 -11.28 -7.24
C LEU A 118 -4.76 -11.18 -8.61
N LEU A 119 -5.95 -10.59 -8.64
CA LEU A 119 -6.70 -10.37 -9.88
C LEU A 119 -5.95 -9.43 -10.83
N ALA A 120 -5.35 -8.36 -10.31
CA ALA A 120 -4.52 -7.44 -11.09
C ALA A 120 -3.27 -8.12 -11.64
N ILE A 121 -2.53 -8.87 -10.83
CA ILE A 121 -1.35 -9.62 -11.29
C ILE A 121 -1.74 -10.61 -12.39
N TYR A 122 -2.84 -11.35 -12.21
CA TYR A 122 -3.36 -12.26 -13.22
C TYR A 122 -3.69 -11.52 -14.53
N CYS A 123 -4.39 -10.39 -14.44
CA CYS A 123 -4.72 -9.56 -15.60
C CYS A 123 -3.46 -9.07 -16.33
N LEU A 124 -2.47 -8.58 -15.60
CA LEU A 124 -1.24 -8.01 -16.17
C LEU A 124 -0.33 -9.07 -16.82
N LEU A 125 -0.35 -10.31 -16.32
CA LEU A 125 0.47 -11.40 -16.86
C LEU A 125 -0.21 -12.17 -17.99
N PHE A 126 -1.49 -12.49 -17.85
CA PHE A 126 -2.16 -13.46 -18.73
C PHE A 126 -3.22 -12.85 -19.65
N SER A 127 -3.87 -11.75 -19.25
CA SER A 127 -4.98 -11.17 -20.01
C SER A 127 -4.93 -9.64 -20.04
N PRO A 128 -3.90 -9.04 -20.66
CA PRO A 128 -3.74 -7.58 -20.71
C PRO A 128 -4.87 -6.86 -21.48
N ARG A 129 -5.70 -7.61 -22.22
CA ARG A 129 -6.86 -7.09 -22.93
C ARG A 129 -8.07 -6.83 -22.03
N THR A 130 -8.14 -7.47 -20.86
CA THR A 130 -9.30 -7.38 -19.95
C THR A 130 -9.12 -6.24 -18.94
N ILE A 131 -9.11 -5.00 -19.42
CA ILE A 131 -8.80 -3.81 -18.60
C ILE A 131 -9.78 -3.65 -17.41
N TRP A 132 -11.02 -4.12 -17.55
CA TRP A 132 -12.02 -4.10 -16.47
C TRP A 132 -11.58 -4.88 -15.21
N LEU A 133 -10.73 -5.88 -15.34
CA LEU A 133 -10.24 -6.69 -14.22
C LEU A 133 -9.26 -5.93 -13.31
N LEU A 134 -8.71 -4.81 -13.77
CA LEU A 134 -7.78 -3.97 -13.01
C LEU A 134 -8.52 -2.99 -12.06
N TRP A 135 -9.81 -2.76 -12.28
CA TRP A 135 -10.61 -1.80 -11.51
C TRP A 135 -10.65 -2.07 -10.00
N PRO A 136 -10.87 -3.31 -9.52
CA PRO A 136 -10.86 -3.57 -8.09
C PRO A 136 -9.54 -3.17 -7.43
N ALA A 137 -8.41 -3.50 -8.07
CA ALA A 137 -7.09 -3.13 -7.55
C ALA A 137 -6.86 -1.62 -7.58
N LEU A 138 -7.29 -0.91 -8.63
CA LEU A 138 -7.19 0.55 -8.70
C LEU A 138 -7.97 1.22 -7.58
N LEU A 139 -9.22 0.79 -7.33
CA LEU A 139 -10.08 1.39 -6.33
C LEU A 139 -9.56 1.10 -4.91
N ILE A 140 -9.23 -0.15 -4.59
CA ILE A 140 -8.74 -0.49 -3.24
C ILE A 140 -7.34 0.11 -2.98
N GLN A 141 -6.43 0.10 -3.97
CA GLN A 141 -5.11 0.73 -3.81
C GLN A 141 -5.21 2.26 -3.64
N SER A 142 -6.14 2.92 -4.35
CA SER A 142 -6.35 4.36 -4.21
C SER A 142 -6.90 4.70 -2.83
N SER A 143 -7.89 3.95 -2.36
CA SER A 143 -8.48 4.15 -1.04
C SER A 143 -7.52 3.80 0.09
N TYR A 144 -6.60 2.85 -0.11
CA TYR A 144 -5.52 2.57 0.83
C TYR A 144 -4.55 3.76 0.96
N SER A 145 -4.09 4.32 -0.16
CA SER A 145 -3.21 5.50 -0.16
C SER A 145 -3.89 6.73 0.45
N LEU A 146 -5.18 6.93 0.17
CA LEU A 146 -5.98 7.98 0.80
C LEU A 146 -6.14 7.74 2.32
N GLY A 147 -6.43 6.51 2.74
CA GLY A 147 -6.53 6.14 4.15
C GLY A 147 -5.25 6.41 4.93
N LEU A 148 -4.09 6.04 4.37
CA LEU A 148 -2.79 6.37 4.96
C LEU A 148 -2.53 7.88 5.01
N SER A 149 -3.02 8.64 4.03
CA SER A 149 -2.89 10.11 4.01
C SER A 149 -3.75 10.76 5.08
N VAL A 150 -4.99 10.30 5.26
CA VAL A 150 -5.88 10.76 6.33
C VAL A 150 -5.28 10.43 7.69
N LEU A 151 -4.76 9.21 7.87
CA LEU A 151 -4.07 8.83 9.09
C LEU A 151 -2.86 9.73 9.37
N THR A 152 -2.00 9.93 8.36
CA THR A 152 -0.82 10.82 8.47
C THR A 152 -1.23 12.25 8.80
N MET A 153 -2.30 12.76 8.19
CA MET A 153 -2.81 14.10 8.46
C MET A 153 -3.38 14.22 9.88
N ALA A 154 -4.10 13.20 10.35
CA ALA A 154 -4.66 13.16 11.70
C ALA A 154 -3.56 13.09 12.78
N THR A 155 -2.46 12.39 12.50
CA THR A 155 -1.32 12.27 13.42
C THR A 155 -0.23 13.32 13.20
N ALA A 156 -0.31 14.13 12.14
CA ALA A 156 0.62 15.20 11.82
C ALA A 156 0.97 16.13 12.99
N PRO A 157 0.01 16.67 13.78
CA PRO A 157 0.37 17.54 14.90
C PRO A 157 1.24 16.81 15.92
N LYS A 158 0.95 15.54 16.20
CA LYS A 158 1.74 14.74 17.15
C LYS A 158 3.11 14.35 16.59
N PHE A 159 3.22 14.14 15.28
CA PHE A 159 4.51 13.99 14.64
C PHE A 159 5.36 15.26 14.76
N LEU A 160 4.78 16.44 14.54
CA LEU A 160 5.49 17.70 14.68
C LEU A 160 5.93 17.95 16.12
N ASP A 161 5.08 17.66 17.11
CA ASP A 161 5.44 17.73 18.53
C ASP A 161 6.63 16.80 18.84
N ALA A 162 6.59 15.56 18.35
CA ALA A 162 7.66 14.58 18.56
C ALA A 162 8.97 14.97 17.86
N LEU A 163 8.89 15.58 16.67
CA LEU A 163 10.06 16.03 15.89
C LEU A 163 10.63 17.35 16.40
N SER A 164 9.83 18.20 17.05
CA SER A 164 10.29 19.42 17.71
C SER A 164 11.08 19.14 18.99
N GLY A 165 10.96 17.93 19.55
CA GLY A 165 11.72 17.48 20.71
C GLY A 165 13.11 16.95 20.35
N VAL A 166 13.70 16.17 21.26
CA VAL A 166 14.96 15.47 20.99
C VAL A 166 14.70 14.32 20.02
N ILE A 167 15.34 14.36 18.86
CA ILE A 167 15.21 13.33 17.83
C ILE A 167 16.14 12.17 18.19
N ASP A 168 15.56 11.12 18.76
CA ASP A 168 16.27 9.86 19.02
C ASP A 168 16.46 9.07 17.71
N ALA A 169 17.60 8.38 17.55
CA ALA A 169 17.85 7.47 16.43
C ALA A 169 16.73 6.43 16.18
N PRO A 170 16.19 5.73 17.19
CA PRO A 170 15.08 4.80 16.98
C PRO A 170 13.78 5.48 16.49
N LEU A 171 13.52 6.71 16.94
CA LEU A 171 12.35 7.48 16.48
C LEU A 171 12.51 7.83 15.00
N ALA A 172 13.69 8.31 14.60
CA ALA A 172 13.99 8.63 13.21
C ALA A 172 13.84 7.40 12.28
N THR A 173 14.36 6.24 12.68
CA THR A 173 14.23 5.00 11.89
C THR A 173 12.77 4.60 11.71
N ARG A 174 11.96 4.61 12.79
CA ARG A 174 10.53 4.26 12.73
C ARG A 174 9.75 5.25 11.85
N PHE A 175 10.09 6.54 11.92
CA PHE A 175 9.50 7.57 11.07
C PHE A 175 9.84 7.37 9.58
N ILE A 176 11.10 7.06 9.27
CA ILE A 176 11.54 6.76 7.89
C ILE A 176 10.84 5.52 7.35
N LEU A 177 10.69 4.47 8.16
CA LEU A 177 9.96 3.26 7.76
C LEU A 177 8.49 3.57 7.43
N TYR A 178 7.80 4.30 8.30
CA TYR A 178 6.42 4.73 8.05
C TYR A 178 6.31 5.58 6.77
N PHE A 179 7.16 6.59 6.62
CA PHE A 179 7.14 7.49 5.47
C PHE A 179 7.52 6.80 4.16
N SER A 180 8.42 5.80 4.21
CA SER A 180 8.78 5.02 3.03
C SER A 180 7.61 4.13 2.57
N GLY A 181 6.90 3.49 3.50
CA GLY A 181 5.66 2.76 3.19
C GLY A 181 4.56 3.66 2.65
N PHE A 182 4.38 4.84 3.23
CA PHE A 182 3.45 5.87 2.74
C PHE A 182 3.78 6.29 1.29
N SER A 183 5.05 6.63 1.04
CA SER A 183 5.52 7.09 -0.27
C SER A 183 5.43 5.99 -1.32
N PHE A 184 5.78 4.75 -0.96
CA PHE A 184 5.68 3.58 -1.83
C PHE A 184 4.24 3.35 -2.29
N ASN A 185 3.26 3.47 -1.40
CA ASN A 185 1.86 3.26 -1.73
C ASN A 185 1.30 4.30 -2.68
N TRP A 186 1.64 5.57 -2.47
CA TRP A 186 1.31 6.63 -3.42
C TRP A 186 1.95 6.41 -4.78
N MET A 187 3.23 6.07 -4.80
CA MET A 187 3.95 5.77 -6.03
C MET A 187 3.31 4.62 -6.81
N LEU A 188 2.98 3.51 -6.12
CA LEU A 188 2.30 2.37 -6.72
C LEU A 188 0.94 2.76 -7.29
N THR A 189 0.16 3.55 -6.55
CA THR A 189 -1.15 4.05 -6.99
C THR A 189 -1.03 4.85 -8.29
N PHE A 190 -0.07 5.78 -8.36
CA PHE A 190 0.14 6.57 -9.58
C PHE A 190 0.59 5.71 -10.75
N VAL A 191 1.50 4.75 -10.53
CA VAL A 191 1.99 3.86 -11.57
C VAL A 191 0.84 2.99 -12.12
N LEU A 192 -0.01 2.43 -11.25
CA LEU A 192 -1.16 1.63 -11.66
C LEU A 192 -2.17 2.45 -12.46
N TRP A 193 -2.52 3.65 -12.01
CA TRP A 193 -3.44 4.54 -12.73
C TRP A 193 -2.88 4.95 -14.11
N HIS A 194 -1.59 5.33 -14.16
CA HIS A 194 -0.97 5.70 -15.43
C HIS A 194 -0.84 4.52 -16.38
N HIS A 195 -0.60 3.31 -15.86
CA HIS A 195 -0.59 2.11 -16.67
C HIS A 195 -2.00 1.81 -17.22
N TYR A 196 -3.03 1.91 -16.38
CA TYR A 196 -4.43 1.74 -16.78
C TYR A 196 -4.83 2.70 -17.90
N TRP A 197 -4.56 4.01 -17.76
CA TRP A 197 -4.88 4.99 -18.80
C TRP A 197 -4.12 4.72 -20.10
N GLY A 198 -2.86 4.27 -20.00
CA GLY A 198 -2.07 3.86 -21.16
C GLY A 198 -2.68 2.64 -21.90
N LEU A 199 -3.25 1.69 -21.18
CA LEU A 199 -3.98 0.55 -21.78
C LEU A 199 -5.32 0.99 -22.38
N GLU A 200 -6.06 1.86 -21.70
CA GLU A 200 -7.34 2.38 -22.18
C GLU A 200 -7.18 3.15 -23.50
N LYS A 201 -6.15 3.99 -23.59
CA LYS A 201 -5.83 4.75 -24.80
C LYS A 201 -5.52 3.83 -25.99
N ARG A 202 -4.66 2.83 -25.80
CA ARG A 202 -4.36 1.82 -26.84
C ARG A 202 -5.61 1.10 -27.31
N ARG A 203 -6.49 0.72 -26.39
CA ARG A 203 -7.75 0.05 -26.73
C ARG A 203 -8.72 0.94 -27.51
N LYS A 204 -8.75 2.25 -27.23
CA LYS A 204 -9.54 3.22 -28.00
C LYS A 204 -8.96 3.40 -29.41
N GLU A 205 -7.65 3.47 -29.54
CA GLU A 205 -6.94 3.54 -30.83
C GLU A 205 -7.22 2.28 -31.67
N ASP A 206 -7.10 1.08 -31.09
CA ASP A 206 -7.37 -0.19 -31.79
C ASP A 206 -8.82 -0.27 -32.29
N ARG A 207 -9.80 0.08 -31.44
CA ARG A 207 -11.22 0.11 -31.83
C ARG A 207 -11.49 1.09 -32.97
N SER A 208 -10.81 2.24 -32.97
CA SER A 208 -10.99 3.26 -34.02
C SER A 208 -10.43 2.79 -35.36
N ARG A 209 -9.41 1.93 -35.36
CA ARG A 209 -8.85 1.32 -36.58
C ARG A 209 -9.80 0.26 -37.14
N GLU A 210 -10.34 -0.61 -36.29
CA GLU A 210 -11.34 -1.63 -36.68
C GLU A 210 -12.57 -0.97 -37.34
N GLN A 211 -13.08 0.13 -36.76
CA GLN A 211 -14.22 0.85 -37.33
C GLN A 211 -13.90 1.63 -38.62
N GLY A 212 -12.64 2.03 -38.80
CA GLY A 212 -12.19 2.71 -40.02
C GLY A 212 -12.00 1.76 -41.20
N GLU A 213 -11.65 0.50 -40.95
CA GLU A 213 -11.54 -0.55 -41.97
C GLU A 213 -12.93 -1.04 -42.43
N GLU A 214 -13.92 -1.14 -41.53
CA GLU A 214 -15.31 -1.49 -41.87
C GLU A 214 -16.05 -0.46 -42.74
N GLN A 215 -15.56 0.79 -42.84
CA GLN A 215 -16.18 1.83 -43.68
C GLN A 215 -15.62 1.89 -45.11
N VAL A 216 -14.58 1.11 -45.41
CA VAL A 216 -13.89 1.11 -46.72
C VAL A 216 -14.22 -0.13 -47.56
N GLU A 217 -14.86 -1.15 -46.97
CA GLU A 217 -15.50 -2.28 -47.67
C GLU A 217 -16.97 -2.00 -48.03
#